data_AF-A0A2D6UZL0-F1
#
_entry.id   AF-A0A2D6UZL0-F1
#
_cell.length_a   1.000
_cell.length_b   1.000
_cell.length_c   1.000
_cell.angle_alpha   90.00
_cell.angle_beta   90.00
_cell.angle_gamma   90.00
#
_symmetry.space_group_name_H-M   'P 1'
#
loop_
_entity.id
_entity.type
_entity.pdbx_description
1 polymer ?
#
loop_
_entity_poly.entity_id
_entity_poly.type
_entity_poly.pdbx_seq_one_letter_code
_entity_poly.pdbx_strand_id
1 'polypeptide(L)'
;MTLMLSQKPPSCTSIHEMRGEHSNARHTKTMTNDSTAPSLLPPDDDLDIIHTRRYETRVYRLNESEMLVRGAISDTKPPGLYVLDDPEELEIHQMQIEMKVKLPELEITSVQAGFETHPHTSCPRILDHYSNLVGLSIARGFTHKVRELFGGPRGCTHITALLQAMAPAVVHATWSMAVRKRRDDGVAPGAVDKNRENMLEGNINTCHVWAEDGEHLRDVREGKPPEPPLQVTERLIQLGRKPEEWRVF
;
A
#
# COMPACT_ATOMS: atom_id res chain seq x y z
N MET A 1 27.09 20.08 66.23
CA MET A 1 28.25 19.33 66.75
C MET A 1 28.41 18.10 65.85
N THR A 2 29.53 17.85 65.17
CA THR A 2 30.83 18.53 65.15
C THR A 2 31.51 18.29 63.79
N LEU A 3 32.24 19.28 63.26
CA LEU A 3 33.06 19.14 62.04
C LEU A 3 34.23 18.19 62.30
N MET A 4 34.77 17.56 61.25
CA MET A 4 36.22 17.55 61.06
C MET A 4 36.62 17.79 59.59
N LEU A 5 37.64 18.64 59.43
CA LEU A 5 38.30 19.03 58.18
C LEU A 5 39.68 18.34 58.11
N SER A 6 40.18 18.05 56.90
CA SER A 6 41.63 18.00 56.59
C SER A 6 41.80 18.01 55.05
N GLN A 7 42.12 19.14 54.41
CA GLN A 7 43.47 19.71 54.15
C GLN A 7 44.33 18.98 53.07
N LYS A 8 44.59 19.70 51.97
CA LYS A 8 45.68 19.56 50.96
C LYS A 8 46.95 20.32 51.48
N PRO A 9 48.15 20.42 50.81
CA PRO A 9 48.61 20.16 49.41
C PRO A 9 49.92 19.29 49.38
N PRO A 10 51.00 19.42 48.54
CA PRO A 10 51.26 20.18 47.29
C PRO A 10 52.08 19.50 46.13
N SER A 11 52.06 20.18 44.96
CA SER A 11 53.14 20.50 43.98
C SER A 11 54.00 19.46 43.19
N CYS A 12 53.84 19.54 41.86
CA CYS A 12 54.85 19.74 40.76
C CYS A 12 55.72 18.62 40.11
N THR A 13 55.55 18.54 38.76
CA THR A 13 56.50 18.15 37.68
C THR A 13 57.16 16.76 37.70
N SER A 14 57.12 15.96 36.62
CA SER A 14 57.70 16.32 35.30
C SER A 14 57.04 15.70 34.05
N ILE A 15 57.45 16.24 32.90
CA ILE A 15 57.34 15.72 31.52
C ILE A 15 57.89 14.29 31.33
N HIS A 16 57.21 13.41 30.57
CA HIS A 16 57.54 13.12 29.15
C HIS A 16 56.60 12.06 28.49
N GLU A 17 56.80 11.90 27.18
CA GLU A 17 56.37 10.81 26.27
C GLU A 17 54.93 10.72 25.72
N MET A 18 54.91 10.37 24.43
CA MET A 18 53.77 10.30 23.53
C MET A 18 53.14 8.90 23.55
N ARG A 19 51.81 8.83 23.45
CA ARG A 19 51.09 7.77 22.73
C ARG A 19 49.73 8.31 22.31
N GLY A 20 49.42 8.20 21.03
CA GLY A 20 48.11 8.57 20.50
C GLY A 20 47.14 7.42 20.66
N GLU A 21 45.91 7.71 21.09
CA GLU A 21 44.78 6.78 21.01
C GLU A 21 43.62 7.46 20.29
N HIS A 22 43.15 6.83 19.22
CA HIS A 22 42.00 7.30 18.45
C HIS A 22 40.71 7.10 19.25
N SER A 23 40.20 8.17 19.86
CA SER A 23 38.85 8.19 20.46
C SER A 23 37.80 8.06 19.36
N ASN A 24 37.38 6.82 19.09
CA ASN A 24 36.33 6.53 18.12
C ASN A 24 34.97 6.64 18.82
N ALA A 25 34.46 7.87 18.92
CA ALA A 25 33.20 8.20 19.59
C ALA A 25 31.99 7.60 18.85
N ARG A 26 31.70 6.33 19.15
CA ARG A 26 30.58 5.56 18.62
C ARG A 26 29.26 6.22 19.01
N HIS A 27 28.75 7.07 18.11
CA HIS A 27 27.40 7.64 18.22
C HIS A 27 26.37 6.51 18.23
N THR A 28 25.88 6.16 19.41
CA THR A 28 24.69 5.34 19.57
C THR A 28 23.49 6.18 19.17
N LYS A 29 23.17 6.18 17.86
CA LYS A 29 21.94 6.76 17.34
C LYS A 29 20.78 5.93 17.89
N THR A 30 20.14 6.44 18.94
CA THR A 30 18.88 5.90 19.45
C THR A 30 17.87 5.91 18.29
N MET A 31 17.49 4.73 17.82
CA MET A 31 16.46 4.57 16.80
C MET A 31 15.11 4.80 17.46
N THR A 32 14.71 6.07 17.62
CA THR A 32 13.30 6.42 17.79
C THR A 32 12.61 6.08 16.48
N ASN A 33 11.97 4.91 16.43
CA ASN A 33 11.33 4.39 15.23
C ASN A 33 9.96 5.04 15.01
N ASP A 34 9.95 6.36 14.93
CA ASP A 34 8.78 7.17 14.59
C ASP A 34 8.72 7.34 13.07
N SER A 35 8.29 6.26 12.41
CA SER A 35 8.15 6.20 10.95
C SER A 35 6.78 6.68 10.52
N THR A 36 6.46 7.95 10.79
CA THR A 36 5.35 8.63 10.12
C THR A 36 5.68 8.71 8.63
N ALA A 37 4.99 7.90 7.83
CA ALA A 37 5.10 7.95 6.38
C ALA A 37 4.63 9.34 5.89
N PRO A 38 5.26 9.93 4.86
CA PRO A 38 4.87 11.23 4.35
C PRO A 38 3.40 11.21 3.89
N SER A 39 2.68 12.29 4.18
CA SER A 39 1.26 12.43 3.80
C SER A 39 1.07 12.28 2.29
N LEU A 40 -0.03 11.63 1.90
CA LEU A 40 -0.48 11.53 0.51
C LEU A 40 -1.30 12.76 0.07
N LEU A 41 -1.67 13.62 1.02
CA LEU A 41 -2.45 14.83 0.79
C LEU A 41 -1.53 16.08 0.82
N PRO A 42 -1.93 17.19 0.18
CA PRO A 42 -1.33 18.50 0.41
C PRO A 42 -1.38 18.90 1.90
N PRO A 43 -0.56 19.87 2.33
CA PRO A 43 -0.64 20.42 3.69
C PRO A 43 -2.03 21.00 4.02
N ASP A 44 -2.42 20.85 5.27
CA ASP A 44 -3.72 21.20 5.85
C ASP A 44 -3.60 22.24 6.99
N ASP A 45 -2.48 22.98 7.04
CA ASP A 45 -2.07 23.86 8.14
C ASP A 45 -3.14 24.87 8.65
N ASP A 46 -4.02 25.34 7.77
CA ASP A 46 -5.09 26.32 8.05
C ASP A 46 -6.52 25.71 8.09
N LEU A 47 -6.66 24.37 8.13
CA LEU A 47 -7.94 23.67 8.03
C LEU A 47 -8.39 23.02 9.35
N ASP A 48 -9.66 23.19 9.69
CA ASP A 48 -10.31 22.46 10.79
C ASP A 48 -10.70 21.04 10.33
N ILE A 49 -9.89 20.05 10.70
CA ILE A 49 -10.11 18.65 10.34
C ILE A 49 -11.21 18.04 11.22
N ILE A 50 -12.29 17.51 10.62
CA ILE A 50 -13.43 16.93 11.36
C ILE A 50 -13.55 15.40 11.23
N HIS A 51 -12.74 14.79 10.37
CA HIS A 51 -12.74 13.36 10.09
C HIS A 51 -11.54 12.96 9.24
N THR A 52 -10.86 11.88 9.61
CA THR A 52 -9.85 11.24 8.75
C THR A 52 -10.33 9.85 8.39
N ARG A 53 -10.18 9.47 7.12
CA ARG A 53 -10.39 8.11 6.63
C ARG A 53 -9.14 7.63 5.91
N ARG A 54 -8.59 6.52 6.37
CA ARG A 54 -7.39 5.87 5.82
C ARG A 54 -7.82 4.55 5.18
N TYR A 55 -7.40 4.33 3.93
CA TYR A 55 -7.50 3.04 3.26
C TYR A 55 -6.09 2.47 3.06
N GLU A 56 -5.94 1.16 3.30
CA GLU A 56 -4.77 0.43 2.83
C GLU A 56 -5.21 -0.78 2.00
N THR A 57 -4.49 -1.06 0.92
CA THR A 57 -4.66 -2.29 0.13
C THR A 57 -3.28 -2.87 -0.18
N ARG A 58 -3.08 -4.14 0.16
CA ARG A 58 -1.85 -4.89 -0.15
C ARG A 58 -2.21 -6.15 -0.91
N VAL A 59 -1.51 -6.38 -2.03
CA VAL A 59 -1.65 -7.59 -2.84
C VAL A 59 -0.34 -8.38 -2.81
N TYR A 60 -0.44 -9.66 -2.48
CA TYR A 60 0.68 -10.58 -2.33
C TYR A 60 0.53 -11.73 -3.32
N ARG A 61 1.63 -12.17 -3.92
CA ARG A 61 1.67 -13.44 -4.67
C ARG A 61 1.71 -14.60 -3.68
N LEU A 62 0.76 -15.53 -3.76
CA LEU A 62 0.84 -16.81 -3.03
C LEU A 62 1.57 -17.87 -3.85
N ASN A 63 1.21 -17.99 -5.14
CA ASN A 63 1.83 -18.92 -6.10
C ASN A 63 1.70 -18.34 -7.53
N GLU A 64 1.77 -19.15 -8.60
CA GLU A 64 1.58 -18.63 -9.97
C GLU A 64 0.12 -18.31 -10.33
N SER A 65 -0.84 -19.00 -9.72
CA SER A 65 -2.27 -18.93 -10.04
C SER A 65 -3.14 -18.27 -8.95
N GLU A 66 -2.55 -17.79 -7.85
CA GLU A 66 -3.29 -17.22 -6.73
C GLU A 66 -2.56 -16.03 -6.07
N MET A 67 -3.35 -15.00 -5.75
CA MET A 67 -2.95 -13.83 -4.97
C MET A 67 -3.71 -13.80 -3.64
N LEU A 68 -3.06 -13.26 -2.59
CA LEU A 68 -3.74 -12.82 -1.37
C LEU A 68 -3.93 -11.30 -1.46
N VAL A 69 -5.13 -10.84 -1.17
CA VAL A 69 -5.48 -9.42 -1.15
C VAL A 69 -5.94 -9.08 0.27
N ARG A 70 -5.31 -8.06 0.87
CA ARG A 70 -5.75 -7.49 2.16
C ARG A 70 -6.18 -6.05 1.94
N GLY A 71 -7.37 -5.71 2.41
CA GLY A 71 -7.85 -4.34 2.53
C GLY A 71 -8.08 -4.00 4.00
N ALA A 72 -7.77 -2.76 4.36
CA ALA A 72 -8.11 -2.19 5.66
C ALA A 72 -8.69 -0.78 5.47
N ILE A 73 -9.62 -0.41 6.35
CA ILE A 73 -10.14 0.94 6.51
C ILE A 73 -10.06 1.32 7.99
N SER A 74 -9.57 2.52 8.28
CA SER A 74 -9.60 3.16 9.59
C SER A 74 -10.25 4.54 9.46
N ASP A 75 -11.19 4.84 10.35
CA ASP A 75 -11.93 6.10 10.44
C ASP A 75 -11.72 6.70 11.82
N THR A 76 -11.29 7.96 11.86
CA THR A 76 -11.01 8.64 13.12
C THR A 76 -11.69 10.00 13.22
N LYS A 77 -11.72 10.51 14.46
CA LYS A 77 -12.16 11.83 14.84
C LYS A 77 -11.00 12.54 15.57
N PRO A 78 -10.75 13.82 15.28
CA PRO A 78 -9.72 14.58 15.98
C PRO A 78 -10.03 14.67 17.50
N PRO A 79 -9.01 15.03 18.30
CA PRO A 79 -9.17 15.44 19.70
C PRO A 79 -10.34 16.42 19.92
N GLY A 80 -10.99 16.33 21.07
CA GLY A 80 -12.02 17.26 21.54
C GLY A 80 -13.38 17.22 20.83
N LEU A 81 -13.48 16.61 19.64
CA LEU A 81 -14.68 16.77 18.78
C LEU A 81 -15.90 15.97 19.26
N TYR A 82 -15.71 14.75 19.75
CA TYR A 82 -16.80 13.88 20.24
C TYR A 82 -16.86 13.79 21.77
N VAL A 83 -15.74 14.04 22.43
CA VAL A 83 -15.62 14.12 23.89
C VAL A 83 -14.89 15.44 24.17
N LEU A 84 -15.57 16.36 24.87
CA LEU A 84 -14.99 17.66 25.22
C LEU A 84 -13.74 17.46 26.09
N ASP A 85 -12.69 18.25 25.82
CA ASP A 85 -11.39 18.22 26.49
C ASP A 85 -10.58 16.91 26.37
N ASP A 86 -10.97 15.97 25.50
CA ASP A 86 -10.18 14.78 25.17
C ASP A 86 -9.00 15.14 24.24
N PRO A 87 -7.73 14.93 24.64
CA PRO A 87 -6.56 15.30 23.83
C PRO A 87 -6.22 14.27 22.73
N GLU A 88 -6.86 13.10 22.69
CA GLU A 88 -6.47 11.99 21.80
C GLU A 88 -7.34 11.87 20.54
N GLU A 89 -6.77 11.28 19.47
CA GLU A 89 -7.55 10.88 18.28
C GLU A 89 -8.47 9.70 18.63
N LEU A 90 -9.77 9.81 18.35
CA LEU A 90 -10.74 8.76 18.60
C LEU A 90 -10.99 7.93 17.34
N GLU A 91 -10.60 6.65 17.35
CA GLU A 91 -10.96 5.72 16.28
C GLU A 91 -12.42 5.25 16.41
N ILE A 92 -13.19 5.40 15.33
CA ILE A 92 -14.61 5.06 15.26
C ILE A 92 -14.82 3.75 14.49
N HIS A 93 -14.04 3.52 13.43
CA HIS A 93 -14.06 2.28 12.67
C HIS A 93 -12.63 1.80 12.42
N GLN A 94 -12.39 0.51 12.62
CA GLN A 94 -11.26 -0.21 12.03
C GLN A 94 -11.77 -1.55 11.54
N MET A 95 -11.67 -1.77 10.23
CA MET A 95 -12.22 -2.95 9.59
C MET A 95 -11.27 -3.47 8.52
N GLN A 96 -11.20 -4.78 8.42
CA GLN A 96 -10.30 -5.50 7.52
C GLN A 96 -11.08 -6.53 6.70
N ILE A 97 -10.60 -6.75 5.48
CA ILE A 97 -11.03 -7.88 4.64
C ILE A 97 -9.82 -8.51 3.96
N GLU A 98 -9.69 -9.83 4.11
CA GLU A 98 -8.74 -10.66 3.40
C GLU A 98 -9.49 -11.48 2.35
N MET A 99 -8.94 -11.56 1.13
CA MET A 99 -9.48 -12.35 0.04
C MET A 99 -8.37 -13.13 -0.65
N LYS A 100 -8.62 -14.38 -1.02
CA LYS A 100 -7.80 -15.10 -2.01
C LYS A 100 -8.42 -14.93 -3.39
N VAL A 101 -7.58 -14.66 -4.38
CA VAL A 101 -8.00 -14.32 -5.74
C VAL A 101 -7.22 -15.16 -6.73
N LYS A 102 -7.93 -15.97 -7.50
CA LYS A 102 -7.39 -16.86 -8.52
C LYS A 102 -7.15 -16.13 -9.84
N LEU A 103 -6.09 -16.51 -10.53
CA LEU A 103 -5.69 -16.03 -11.85
C LEU A 103 -5.93 -17.11 -12.93
N PRO A 104 -6.24 -16.71 -14.18
CA PRO A 104 -6.39 -15.33 -14.66
C PRO A 104 -7.76 -14.68 -14.40
N GLU A 105 -8.77 -15.42 -13.94
CA GLU A 105 -10.18 -14.96 -13.94
C GLU A 105 -10.51 -13.89 -12.87
N LEU A 106 -9.58 -13.61 -11.95
CA LEU A 106 -9.76 -12.75 -10.78
C LEU A 106 -10.91 -13.22 -9.86
N GLU A 107 -11.19 -14.52 -9.85
CA GLU A 107 -12.22 -15.16 -9.03
C GLU A 107 -11.80 -15.18 -7.55
N ILE A 108 -12.69 -14.71 -6.67
CA ILE A 108 -12.50 -14.76 -5.22
C ILE A 108 -12.77 -16.19 -4.73
N THR A 109 -11.74 -16.87 -4.24
CA THR A 109 -11.81 -18.28 -3.77
C THR A 109 -12.04 -18.40 -2.26
N SER A 110 -11.75 -17.34 -1.50
CA SER A 110 -11.90 -17.31 -0.04
C SER A 110 -12.03 -15.86 0.43
N VAL A 111 -12.82 -15.61 1.47
CA VAL A 111 -12.96 -14.30 2.13
C VAL A 111 -12.97 -14.45 3.64
N GLN A 112 -12.31 -13.54 4.34
CA GLN A 112 -12.47 -13.30 5.77
C GLN A 112 -12.60 -11.80 6.02
N ALA A 113 -13.67 -11.37 6.68
CA ALA A 113 -13.85 -9.99 7.14
C ALA A 113 -13.74 -9.93 8.68
N GLY A 114 -13.31 -8.79 9.22
CA GLY A 114 -13.26 -8.54 10.66
C GLY A 114 -13.40 -7.05 10.96
N PHE A 115 -14.12 -6.73 12.03
CA PHE A 115 -14.22 -5.37 12.57
C PHE A 115 -13.52 -5.38 13.93
N GLU A 116 -12.48 -4.57 14.09
CA GLU A 116 -11.76 -4.39 15.35
C GLU A 116 -12.43 -3.28 16.17
N THR A 117 -12.55 -2.09 15.57
CA THR A 117 -13.20 -0.91 16.15
C THR A 117 -14.52 -0.65 15.42
N HIS A 118 -15.63 -0.47 16.15
CA HIS A 118 -16.94 -0.17 15.56
C HIS A 118 -17.89 0.54 16.58
N PRO A 119 -18.76 1.47 16.15
CA PRO A 119 -19.56 2.29 17.06
C PRO A 119 -20.79 1.58 17.65
N HIS A 120 -21.21 0.43 17.11
CA HIS A 120 -22.40 -0.28 17.56
C HIS A 120 -22.13 -1.79 17.74
N THR A 121 -22.58 -2.35 18.86
CA THR A 121 -22.42 -3.77 19.21
C THR A 121 -23.11 -4.75 18.25
N SER A 122 -24.02 -4.25 17.40
CA SER A 122 -24.66 -5.02 16.34
C SER A 122 -23.88 -5.08 15.03
N CYS A 123 -22.86 -4.21 14.83
CA CYS A 123 -22.10 -4.15 13.57
C CYS A 123 -21.49 -5.50 13.14
N PRO A 124 -20.83 -6.28 14.02
CA PRO A 124 -20.23 -7.56 13.63
C PRO A 124 -21.21 -8.62 13.10
N ARG A 125 -22.53 -8.47 13.33
CA ARG A 125 -23.54 -9.45 12.88
C ARG A 125 -23.63 -9.60 11.36
N ILE A 126 -23.03 -8.68 10.59
CA ILE A 126 -22.99 -8.73 9.12
C ILE A 126 -21.74 -9.46 8.57
N LEU A 127 -20.77 -9.83 9.42
CA LEU A 127 -19.47 -10.36 8.95
C LEU A 127 -19.61 -11.59 8.06
N ASP A 128 -20.43 -12.58 8.46
CA ASP A 128 -20.66 -13.81 7.70
C ASP A 128 -21.30 -13.54 6.32
N HIS A 129 -22.00 -12.41 6.16
CA HIS A 129 -22.64 -12.06 4.90
C HIS A 129 -21.61 -11.76 3.79
N TYR A 130 -20.37 -11.38 4.14
CA TYR A 130 -19.29 -11.19 3.16
C TYR A 130 -18.80 -12.49 2.51
N SER A 131 -19.21 -13.67 2.98
CA SER A 131 -19.01 -14.94 2.27
C SER A 131 -19.62 -14.94 0.85
N ASN A 132 -20.66 -14.13 0.59
CA ASN A 132 -21.27 -13.95 -0.74
C ASN A 132 -20.35 -13.27 -1.79
N LEU A 133 -19.13 -12.87 -1.40
CA LEU A 133 -18.08 -12.46 -2.34
C LEU A 133 -17.40 -13.65 -3.03
N VAL A 134 -17.43 -14.85 -2.44
CA VAL A 134 -16.79 -16.05 -3.02
C VAL A 134 -17.48 -16.43 -4.34
N GLY A 135 -16.69 -16.75 -5.36
CA GLY A 135 -17.16 -17.01 -6.73
C GLY A 135 -17.41 -15.74 -7.56
N LEU A 136 -17.26 -14.54 -7.00
CA LEU A 136 -17.26 -13.30 -7.80
C LEU A 136 -15.88 -13.05 -8.41
N SER A 137 -15.85 -12.60 -9.66
CA SER A 137 -14.64 -12.11 -10.32
C SER A 137 -14.44 -10.61 -10.06
N ILE A 138 -13.23 -10.19 -9.66
CA ILE A 138 -12.81 -8.78 -9.51
C ILE A 138 -12.42 -8.19 -10.87
N ALA A 139 -13.31 -8.34 -11.86
CA ALA A 139 -13.17 -7.81 -13.21
C ALA A 139 -14.26 -6.75 -13.52
N ARG A 140 -14.45 -6.44 -14.80
CA ARG A 140 -15.47 -5.49 -15.27
C ARG A 140 -16.85 -5.85 -14.68
N GLY A 141 -17.48 -4.89 -14.00
CA GLY A 141 -18.78 -5.07 -13.33
C GLY A 141 -18.72 -5.49 -11.85
N PHE A 142 -17.55 -5.81 -11.28
CA PHE A 142 -17.42 -6.18 -9.86
C PHE A 142 -18.02 -5.13 -8.90
N THR A 143 -17.73 -3.84 -9.13
CA THR A 143 -18.25 -2.74 -8.30
C THR A 143 -19.76 -2.59 -8.36
N HIS A 144 -20.41 -3.01 -9.45
CA HIS A 144 -21.87 -3.09 -9.54
C HIS A 144 -22.40 -4.22 -8.64
N LYS A 145 -21.84 -5.43 -8.78
CA LYS A 145 -22.21 -6.60 -7.96
C LYS A 145 -22.02 -6.34 -6.46
N VAL A 146 -20.95 -5.64 -6.06
CA VAL A 146 -20.71 -5.22 -4.67
C VAL A 146 -21.83 -4.30 -4.16
N ARG A 147 -22.31 -3.34 -4.96
CA ARG A 147 -23.42 -2.45 -4.60
C ARG A 147 -24.77 -3.17 -4.58
N GLU A 148 -24.96 -4.13 -5.48
CA GLU A 148 -26.15 -4.98 -5.54
C GLU A 148 -26.27 -5.86 -4.29
N LEU A 149 -25.20 -6.58 -3.93
CA LEU A 149 -25.17 -7.43 -2.74
C LEU A 149 -25.19 -6.62 -1.45
N PHE A 150 -24.25 -5.70 -1.26
CA PHE A 150 -23.94 -5.07 0.04
C PHE A 150 -24.43 -3.62 0.18
N GLY A 151 -25.15 -3.09 -0.80
CA GLY A 151 -25.65 -1.71 -0.78
C GLY A 151 -26.73 -1.45 0.27
N GLY A 152 -26.66 -0.29 0.92
CA GLY A 152 -27.63 0.14 1.93
C GLY A 152 -27.65 -0.80 3.14
N PRO A 153 -28.82 -1.26 3.63
CA PRO A 153 -28.91 -2.07 4.85
C PRO A 153 -28.36 -3.50 4.72
N ARG A 154 -27.91 -3.92 3.53
CA ARG A 154 -27.36 -5.27 3.28
C ARG A 154 -25.87 -5.39 3.58
N GLY A 155 -25.18 -4.30 3.93
CA GLY A 155 -23.76 -4.33 4.22
C GLY A 155 -23.30 -3.16 5.08
N CYS A 156 -22.09 -3.26 5.61
CA CYS A 156 -21.40 -2.11 6.19
C CYS A 156 -20.93 -1.17 5.06
N THR A 157 -21.27 0.13 5.17
CA THR A 157 -20.82 1.18 4.25
C THR A 157 -19.30 1.18 4.06
N HIS A 158 -18.55 0.95 5.14
CA HIS A 158 -17.09 0.95 5.19
C HIS A 158 -16.47 -0.16 4.33
N ILE A 159 -16.83 -1.43 4.56
CA ILE A 159 -16.36 -2.54 3.72
C ILE A 159 -16.87 -2.41 2.27
N THR A 160 -18.10 -1.93 2.07
CA THR A 160 -18.66 -1.74 0.72
C THR A 160 -17.89 -0.70 -0.07
N ALA A 161 -17.40 0.37 0.57
CA ALA A 161 -16.52 1.36 -0.04
C ALA A 161 -15.08 0.83 -0.22
N LEU A 162 -14.53 0.15 0.79
CA LEU A 162 -13.22 -0.50 0.74
C LEU A 162 -13.11 -1.49 -0.43
N LEU A 163 -14.10 -2.37 -0.63
CA LEU A 163 -14.15 -3.30 -1.77
C LEU A 163 -14.08 -2.61 -3.13
N GLN A 164 -14.72 -1.44 -3.27
CA GLN A 164 -14.68 -0.64 -4.49
C GLN A 164 -13.30 0.02 -4.70
N ALA A 165 -12.66 0.48 -3.62
CA ALA A 165 -11.31 1.06 -3.65
C ALA A 165 -10.22 0.00 -3.91
N MET A 166 -10.40 -1.22 -3.40
CA MET A 166 -9.45 -2.33 -3.59
C MET A 166 -9.43 -2.86 -5.03
N ALA A 167 -10.58 -2.89 -5.71
CA ALA A 167 -10.73 -3.60 -6.98
C ALA A 167 -9.71 -3.18 -8.07
N PRO A 168 -9.46 -1.87 -8.33
CA PRO A 168 -8.42 -1.45 -9.27
C PRO A 168 -7.02 -1.93 -8.86
N ALA A 169 -6.67 -1.92 -7.57
CA ALA A 169 -5.37 -2.37 -7.11
C ALA A 169 -5.15 -3.88 -7.34
N VAL A 170 -6.20 -4.70 -7.23
CA VAL A 170 -6.15 -6.14 -7.55
C VAL A 170 -5.96 -6.36 -9.05
N VAL A 171 -6.71 -5.65 -9.89
CA VAL A 171 -6.53 -5.69 -11.36
C VAL A 171 -5.11 -5.25 -11.73
N HIS A 172 -4.60 -4.17 -11.13
CA HIS A 172 -3.27 -3.65 -11.42
C HIS A 172 -2.14 -4.60 -10.96
N ALA A 173 -2.37 -5.41 -9.93
CA ALA A 173 -1.41 -6.42 -9.50
C ALA A 173 -1.17 -7.53 -10.54
N THR A 174 -2.08 -7.72 -11.51
CA THR A 174 -1.88 -8.70 -12.60
C THR A 174 -0.66 -8.39 -13.47
N TRP A 175 -0.34 -7.11 -13.72
CA TRP A 175 0.91 -6.73 -14.39
C TRP A 175 2.14 -7.12 -13.57
N SER A 176 2.08 -6.99 -12.24
CA SER A 176 3.17 -7.42 -11.35
C SER A 176 3.33 -8.94 -11.34
N MET A 177 2.24 -9.69 -11.48
CA MET A 177 2.25 -11.14 -11.67
C MET A 177 2.86 -11.53 -13.03
N ALA A 178 2.48 -10.87 -14.12
CA ALA A 178 3.05 -11.10 -15.45
C ALA A 178 4.57 -10.80 -15.48
N VAL A 179 5.01 -9.68 -14.89
CA VAL A 179 6.44 -9.34 -14.73
C VAL A 179 7.20 -10.43 -13.97
N ARG A 180 6.63 -10.95 -12.87
CA ARG A 180 7.25 -12.02 -12.10
C ARG A 180 7.29 -13.32 -12.89
N LYS A 181 6.19 -13.73 -13.52
CA LYS A 181 6.14 -14.96 -14.33
C LYS A 181 7.17 -14.95 -15.46
N ARG A 182 7.28 -13.85 -16.23
CA ARG A 182 8.31 -13.71 -17.28
C ARG A 182 9.73 -13.91 -16.75
N ARG A 183 10.04 -13.42 -15.55
CA ARG A 183 11.36 -13.61 -14.91
C ARG A 183 11.58 -15.04 -14.45
N ASP A 184 10.56 -15.67 -13.84
CA ASP A 184 10.62 -17.05 -13.36
C ASP A 184 10.78 -18.04 -14.54
N ASP A 185 10.07 -17.78 -15.65
CA ASP A 185 10.14 -18.52 -16.91
C ASP A 185 11.46 -18.27 -17.70
N GLY A 186 12.38 -17.44 -17.18
CA GLY A 186 13.66 -17.12 -17.82
C GLY A 186 13.56 -16.33 -19.13
N VAL A 187 12.43 -15.67 -19.38
CA VAL A 187 12.16 -14.97 -20.64
C VAL A 187 13.05 -13.73 -20.76
N ALA A 188 13.82 -13.66 -21.85
CA ALA A 188 14.71 -12.53 -22.13
C ALA A 188 13.92 -11.22 -22.30
N PRO A 189 14.45 -10.07 -21.80
CA PRO A 189 13.81 -8.76 -22.01
C PRO A 189 13.57 -8.47 -23.50
N GLY A 190 12.32 -8.21 -23.87
CA GLY A 190 11.93 -7.93 -25.27
C GLY A 190 11.60 -9.15 -26.11
N ALA A 191 11.48 -10.35 -25.52
CA ALA A 191 10.76 -11.43 -26.18
C ALA A 191 9.27 -11.09 -26.31
N VAL A 192 8.68 -11.34 -27.48
CA VAL A 192 7.27 -11.07 -27.77
C VAL A 192 6.36 -11.82 -26.79
N ASP A 193 5.49 -11.12 -26.06
CA ASP A 193 4.47 -11.79 -25.25
C ASP A 193 3.38 -12.43 -26.13
N LYS A 194 3.18 -13.74 -25.98
CA LYS A 194 2.08 -14.47 -26.63
C LYS A 194 0.72 -14.14 -26.01
N ASN A 195 0.68 -13.62 -24.79
CA ASN A 195 -0.52 -13.15 -24.11
C ASN A 195 -0.79 -11.65 -24.33
N ARG A 196 0.00 -10.94 -25.16
CA ARG A 196 -0.13 -9.49 -25.38
C ARG A 196 -1.54 -9.07 -25.80
N GLU A 197 -2.21 -9.88 -26.63
CA GLU A 197 -3.57 -9.64 -27.11
C GLU A 197 -4.61 -9.76 -25.98
N ASN A 198 -4.56 -10.84 -25.19
CA ASN A 198 -5.42 -11.02 -24.01
C ASN A 198 -5.23 -9.89 -22.98
N MET A 199 -3.99 -9.44 -22.75
CA MET A 199 -3.70 -8.31 -21.87
C MET A 199 -4.21 -6.99 -22.46
N LEU A 200 -4.17 -6.82 -23.78
CA LEU A 200 -4.71 -5.64 -24.46
C LEU A 200 -6.22 -5.55 -24.31
N GLU A 201 -6.95 -6.62 -24.62
CA GLU A 201 -8.41 -6.70 -24.50
C GLU A 201 -8.91 -6.40 -23.08
N GLY A 202 -8.21 -6.97 -22.07
CA GLY A 202 -8.53 -6.74 -20.66
C GLY A 202 -8.43 -5.27 -20.22
N ASN A 203 -7.62 -4.47 -20.91
CA ASN A 203 -7.40 -3.07 -20.55
C ASN A 203 -8.35 -2.10 -21.27
N ILE A 204 -8.99 -2.48 -22.37
CA ILE A 204 -9.84 -1.56 -23.15
C ILE A 204 -10.96 -0.98 -22.27
N ASN A 205 -11.09 0.34 -22.30
CA ASN A 205 -12.05 1.13 -21.52
C ASN A 205 -11.92 0.95 -19.98
N THR A 206 -10.71 0.65 -19.47
CA THR A 206 -10.43 0.59 -18.02
C THR A 206 -10.00 1.93 -17.41
N CYS A 207 -9.35 2.81 -18.19
CA CYS A 207 -9.02 4.17 -17.78
C CYS A 207 -8.92 5.10 -19.00
N HIS A 208 -8.69 6.40 -18.78
CA HIS A 208 -8.57 7.41 -19.84
C HIS A 208 -7.49 7.07 -20.90
N VAL A 209 -6.34 6.55 -20.49
CA VAL A 209 -5.25 6.16 -21.40
C VAL A 209 -5.64 4.94 -22.25
N TRP A 210 -6.45 4.03 -21.69
CA TRP A 210 -6.94 2.83 -22.38
C TRP A 210 -8.33 3.00 -23.03
N ALA A 211 -8.76 4.25 -23.31
CA ALA A 211 -9.98 4.51 -24.06
C ALA A 211 -9.88 3.89 -25.48
N GLU A 212 -10.95 3.22 -25.92
CA GLU A 212 -10.99 2.40 -27.15
C GLU A 212 -10.61 3.15 -28.44
N ASP A 213 -10.91 4.45 -28.49
CA ASP A 213 -10.60 5.41 -29.54
C ASP A 213 -9.33 6.26 -29.26
N GLY A 214 -8.73 6.09 -28.09
CA GLY A 214 -7.56 6.83 -27.60
C GLY A 214 -6.26 6.53 -28.35
N GLU A 215 -5.34 7.49 -28.31
CA GLU A 215 -4.05 7.44 -29.02
C GLU A 215 -3.20 6.22 -28.65
N HIS A 216 -3.08 5.93 -27.35
CA HIS A 216 -2.33 4.79 -26.85
C HIS A 216 -2.79 3.45 -27.45
N LEU A 217 -4.10 3.23 -27.60
CA LEU A 217 -4.62 2.01 -28.23
C LEU A 217 -4.41 1.99 -29.75
N ARG A 218 -4.38 3.14 -30.43
CA ARG A 218 -3.98 3.20 -31.84
C ARG A 218 -2.51 2.80 -32.01
N ASP A 219 -1.62 3.34 -31.17
CA ASP A 219 -0.19 3.04 -31.19
C ASP A 219 0.10 1.55 -30.95
N VAL A 220 -0.56 0.94 -29.96
CA VAL A 220 -0.41 -0.50 -29.66
C VAL A 220 -0.97 -1.37 -30.79
N ARG A 221 -2.07 -0.96 -31.45
CA ARG A 221 -2.64 -1.64 -32.63
C ARG A 221 -1.74 -1.51 -33.86
N GLU A 222 -1.07 -0.37 -34.04
CA GLU A 222 -0.05 -0.13 -35.07
C GLU A 222 1.28 -0.86 -34.80
N GLY A 223 1.40 -1.55 -33.66
CA GLY A 223 2.59 -2.32 -33.29
C GLY A 223 3.76 -1.46 -32.81
N LYS A 224 3.52 -0.19 -32.44
CA LYS A 224 4.53 0.63 -31.78
C LYS A 224 4.87 0.02 -30.41
N PRO A 225 6.15 0.05 -29.99
CA PRO A 225 6.52 -0.46 -28.67
C PRO A 225 5.84 0.41 -27.59
N PRO A 226 5.25 -0.21 -26.53
CA PRO A 226 4.63 0.56 -25.46
C PRO A 226 5.70 1.33 -24.68
N GLU A 227 5.40 2.58 -24.34
CA GLU A 227 6.30 3.39 -23.53
C GLU A 227 6.45 2.81 -22.11
N PRO A 228 7.67 2.80 -21.54
CA PRO A 228 7.87 2.50 -20.13
C PRO A 228 7.12 3.51 -19.23
N PRO A 229 6.54 3.06 -18.10
CA PRO A 229 6.01 3.97 -17.08
C PRO A 229 7.08 4.98 -16.68
N LEU A 230 6.71 6.27 -16.59
CA LEU A 230 7.66 7.37 -16.40
C LEU A 230 8.59 7.16 -15.20
N GLN A 231 8.08 6.62 -14.09
CA GLN A 231 8.85 6.34 -12.88
C GLN A 231 9.89 5.22 -13.08
N VAL A 232 9.65 4.30 -14.01
CA VAL A 232 10.62 3.27 -14.42
C VAL A 232 11.70 3.88 -15.31
N THR A 233 11.31 4.75 -16.25
CA THR A 233 12.23 5.53 -17.10
C THR A 233 13.19 6.37 -16.25
N GLU A 234 12.64 7.18 -15.34
CA GLU A 234 13.41 7.99 -14.38
C GLU A 234 14.35 7.13 -13.54
N ARG A 235 13.87 5.99 -13.02
CA ARG A 235 14.71 5.08 -12.21
C ARG A 235 15.81 4.41 -13.02
N LEU A 236 15.59 4.08 -14.30
CA LEU A 236 16.65 3.56 -15.17
C LEU A 236 17.73 4.62 -15.39
N ILE A 237 17.33 5.86 -15.71
CA ILE A 237 18.25 7.00 -15.89
C ILE A 237 19.05 7.26 -14.60
N GLN A 238 18.41 7.27 -13.42
CA GLN A 238 19.06 7.40 -12.12
C GLN A 238 20.09 6.30 -11.82
N LEU A 239 19.92 5.11 -12.41
CA LEU A 239 20.84 3.97 -12.29
C LEU A 239 21.90 3.93 -13.40
N GLY A 240 21.98 4.94 -14.27
CA GLY A 240 22.89 4.97 -15.42
C GLY A 240 22.52 3.97 -16.53
N ARG A 241 21.26 3.50 -16.54
CA ARG A 241 20.71 2.52 -17.47
C ARG A 241 19.83 3.19 -18.52
N LYS A 242 19.66 2.55 -19.68
CA LYS A 242 18.84 3.12 -20.76
C LYS A 242 17.36 2.74 -20.62
N PRO A 243 16.41 3.63 -20.96
CA PRO A 243 14.98 3.33 -20.91
C PRO A 243 14.56 2.10 -21.72
N GLU A 244 15.21 1.84 -22.87
CA GLU A 244 14.86 0.74 -23.78
C GLU A 244 15.26 -0.65 -23.24
N GLU A 245 15.88 -0.71 -22.05
CA GLU A 245 16.07 -1.94 -21.27
C GLU A 245 14.77 -2.41 -20.60
N TRP A 246 13.78 -1.52 -20.41
CA TRP A 246 12.45 -1.94 -19.99
C TRP A 246 11.69 -2.50 -21.19
N ARG A 247 11.45 -3.82 -21.16
CA ARG A 247 10.70 -4.54 -22.19
C ARG A 247 9.85 -5.63 -21.53
N VAL A 248 8.81 -5.17 -20.85
CA VAL A 248 7.88 -6.01 -20.07
C VAL A 248 6.72 -6.55 -20.92
N PHE A 249 6.51 -5.99 -22.11
CA PHE A 249 5.52 -6.41 -23.09
C PHE A 249 6.22 -6.93 -24.35
#